data_AF-A0A382WCY3-F1
#
_entry.id   AF-A0A382WCY3-F1
#
_cell.length_a   1.000
_cell.length_b   1.000
_cell.length_c   1.000
_cell.angle_alpha   90.00
_cell.angle_beta   90.00
_cell.angle_gamma   90.00
#
_symmetry.space_group_name_H-M   'P 1'
#
loop_
_entity.id
_entity.type
_entity.pdbx_description
1 polymer ?
#
loop_
_entity_poly.entity_id
_entity_poly.type
_entity_poly.pdbx_seq_one_letter_code
_entity_poly.pdbx_strand_id
1 'polypeptide(L)'
;GSLNYRFSRQFLDGGLSFRRYWREDGSTEFAMDTRHSWTFDERTDFRISSRFASSNDFVRENSFNPREVTQSIDSEGGFNRRFDWGALSFSANRKQYLSDDRTEWTLPSLNLSLSPVTLLRAPSSDARFWNNMTWSGASGFRRNLVDRVQPETFSFAGANTAASQGSIRSNLSLGRLTFGQSVSLTEDQTRDVPEALLLLGDSVGTADMLTGAPARDIAKANLRWNTSLNYQQQLIGSTTLTPRLSLSGSMFRSDTSSLAENFVTVPSRVSLGAQLKT
;
A
#
# COMPACT_ATOMS: atom_id res chain seq x y z
N GLY A 1 14.46 14.00 -28.84
CA GLY A 1 15.08 12.80 -29.40
C GLY A 1 14.43 11.55 -28.84
N SER A 2 14.66 10.40 -29.46
CA SER A 2 14.23 9.10 -28.94
C SER A 2 15.38 8.10 -28.97
N LEU A 3 15.46 7.28 -27.94
CA LEU A 3 16.42 6.19 -27.79
C LEU A 3 15.61 4.91 -27.57
N ASN A 4 15.70 3.97 -28.51
CA ASN A 4 15.15 2.65 -28.36
C ASN A 4 16.29 1.65 -28.17
N TYR A 5 16.15 0.71 -27.23
CA TYR A 5 17.14 -0.34 -27.01
C TYR A 5 16.45 -1.68 -26.87
N ARG A 6 17.14 -2.72 -27.35
CA ARG A 6 16.71 -4.11 -27.24
C ARG A 6 17.92 -5.01 -27.07
N PHE A 7 18.06 -5.58 -25.89
CA PHE A 7 19.11 -6.53 -25.54
C PHE A 7 18.48 -7.91 -25.38
N SER A 8 18.29 -8.62 -26.49
CA SER A 8 17.61 -9.91 -26.51
C SER A 8 18.25 -10.98 -25.61
N ARG A 9 19.57 -10.93 -25.41
CA ARG A 9 20.28 -11.87 -24.51
C ARG A 9 19.98 -11.63 -23.03
N GLN A 10 19.58 -10.41 -22.67
CA GLN A 10 19.27 -10.02 -21.30
C GLN A 10 17.76 -9.84 -21.10
N PHE A 11 16.95 -10.23 -22.09
CA PHE A 11 15.49 -10.04 -22.13
C PHE A 11 15.07 -8.63 -21.67
N LEU A 12 15.84 -7.65 -22.13
CA LEU A 12 15.69 -6.26 -21.78
C LEU A 12 15.29 -5.48 -23.03
N ASP A 13 14.18 -4.78 -22.96
CA ASP A 13 13.71 -3.91 -24.03
C ASP A 13 13.04 -2.66 -23.47
N GLY A 14 13.15 -1.58 -24.23
CA GLY A 14 12.57 -0.32 -23.82
C GLY A 14 12.85 0.81 -24.78
N GLY A 15 12.23 1.94 -24.46
CA GLY A 15 12.36 3.18 -25.20
C GLY A 15 12.29 4.36 -24.25
N LEU A 16 13.10 5.37 -24.55
CA LEU A 16 13.11 6.66 -23.91
C LEU A 16 12.88 7.73 -24.99
N SER A 17 11.82 8.49 -24.87
CA SER A 17 11.54 9.67 -25.68
C SER A 17 11.67 10.90 -24.81
N PHE A 18 12.47 11.87 -25.23
CA PHE A 18 12.52 13.19 -24.61
C PHE A 18 12.26 14.27 -25.66
N ARG A 19 11.50 15.30 -25.29
CA ARG A 19 11.19 16.44 -26.14
C ARG A 19 11.53 17.70 -25.37
N ARG A 20 12.25 18.61 -26.02
CA ARG A 20 12.54 19.94 -25.49
C ARG A 20 11.97 20.97 -26.45
N TYR A 21 11.16 21.90 -25.96
CA TYR A 21 10.64 23.02 -26.75
C TYR A 21 11.23 24.31 -26.23
N TRP A 22 11.45 25.27 -27.12
CA TRP A 22 11.83 26.64 -26.77
C TRP A 22 10.65 27.52 -27.16
N ARG A 23 10.15 28.30 -26.21
CA ARG A 23 9.05 29.25 -26.42
C ARG A 23 9.61 30.60 -26.87
N GLU A 24 8.77 31.42 -27.52
CA GLU A 24 9.14 32.78 -27.98
C GLU A 24 9.51 33.74 -26.84
N ASP A 25 8.99 33.48 -25.63
CA ASP A 25 9.30 34.22 -24.40
C ASP A 25 10.66 33.86 -23.78
N GLY A 26 11.39 32.91 -24.38
CA GLY A 26 12.68 32.40 -23.89
C GLY A 26 12.58 31.26 -22.87
N SER A 27 11.36 30.84 -22.49
CA SER A 27 11.17 29.68 -21.61
C SER A 27 11.41 28.37 -22.35
N THR A 28 11.82 27.32 -21.63
CA THR A 28 12.05 25.99 -22.22
C THR A 28 11.17 24.93 -21.58
N GLU A 29 10.50 24.14 -22.42
CA GLU A 29 9.65 23.03 -22.03
C GLU A 29 10.41 21.72 -22.15
N PHE A 30 10.16 20.77 -21.24
CA PHE A 30 10.75 19.43 -21.23
C PHE A 30 9.67 18.37 -20.98
N ALA A 31 9.57 17.41 -21.89
CA ALA A 31 8.72 16.23 -21.72
C ALA A 31 9.55 14.94 -21.89
N MET A 32 9.28 13.93 -21.07
CA MET A 32 9.96 12.64 -21.05
C MET A 32 8.93 11.51 -20.94
N ASP A 33 9.00 10.53 -21.84
CA ASP A 33 8.25 9.26 -21.77
C ASP A 33 9.27 8.13 -21.83
N THR A 34 9.27 7.25 -20.83
CA THR A 34 10.14 6.07 -20.77
C THR A 34 9.29 4.85 -20.52
N ARG A 35 9.56 3.77 -21.26
CA ARG A 35 9.04 2.43 -21.01
C ARG A 35 10.21 1.46 -21.02
N HIS A 36 10.29 0.65 -20.00
CA HIS A 36 11.37 -0.30 -19.81
C HIS A 36 10.79 -1.58 -19.22
N SER A 37 11.08 -2.69 -19.86
CA SER A 37 10.69 -4.03 -19.46
C SER A 37 11.95 -4.88 -19.39
N TRP A 38 12.18 -5.50 -18.24
CA TRP A 38 13.31 -6.38 -18.02
C TRP A 38 12.86 -7.65 -17.32
N THR A 39 12.97 -8.78 -18.02
CA THR A 39 12.82 -10.11 -17.43
C THR A 39 14.22 -10.64 -17.09
N PHE A 40 14.64 -10.50 -15.83
CA PHE A 40 15.96 -10.95 -15.40
C PHE A 40 16.13 -12.47 -15.53
N ASP A 41 15.09 -13.19 -15.12
CA ASP A 41 14.96 -14.63 -15.18
C ASP A 41 13.46 -15.01 -15.26
N GLU A 42 13.14 -16.31 -15.38
CA GLU A 42 11.75 -16.81 -15.43
C GLU A 42 10.91 -16.49 -14.18
N ARG A 43 11.53 -15.98 -13.12
CA ARG A 43 10.95 -15.75 -11.80
C ARG A 43 11.01 -14.30 -11.38
N THR A 44 11.64 -13.40 -12.16
CA THR A 44 11.95 -12.04 -11.77
C THR A 44 11.69 -11.09 -12.93
N ASP A 45 10.64 -10.29 -12.78
CA ASP A 45 10.21 -9.33 -13.78
C ASP A 45 10.23 -7.92 -13.20
N PHE A 46 10.78 -6.99 -13.98
CA PHE A 46 10.80 -5.57 -13.67
C PHE A 46 10.20 -4.78 -14.83
N ARG A 47 9.29 -3.86 -14.51
CA ARG A 47 8.62 -3.01 -15.49
C ARG A 47 8.54 -1.59 -14.95
N ILE A 48 8.85 -0.61 -15.78
CA ILE A 48 8.68 0.80 -15.45
C ILE A 48 8.17 1.54 -16.68
N SER A 49 7.14 2.35 -16.47
CA SER A 49 6.56 3.26 -17.44
C SER A 49 6.42 4.61 -16.77
N SER A 50 7.27 5.58 -17.12
CA SER A 50 7.25 6.90 -16.52
C SER A 50 7.01 7.97 -17.58
N ARG A 51 6.14 8.91 -17.23
CA ARG A 51 5.81 10.07 -18.06
C ARG A 51 5.99 11.31 -17.20
N PHE A 52 6.68 12.31 -17.74
CA PHE A 52 6.94 13.57 -17.06
C PHE A 52 6.83 14.72 -18.06
N ALA A 53 6.21 15.82 -17.67
CA ALA A 53 6.16 17.07 -18.44
C ALA A 53 6.37 18.25 -17.46
N SER A 54 7.19 19.23 -17.85
CA SER A 54 7.63 20.32 -16.96
C SER A 54 6.63 21.45 -16.76
N SER A 55 5.68 21.67 -17.66
CA SER A 55 4.64 22.69 -17.53
C SER A 55 3.31 22.16 -18.09
N ASN A 56 2.26 22.38 -17.30
CA ASN A 56 0.88 22.12 -17.68
C ASN A 56 0.34 23.17 -18.67
N ASP A 57 1.02 24.32 -18.83
CA ASP A 57 0.54 25.46 -19.62
C ASP A 57 0.63 25.19 -21.13
N PHE A 58 1.60 24.38 -21.57
CA PHE A 58 1.76 24.03 -22.99
C PHE A 58 0.62 23.15 -23.55
N VAL A 59 -0.01 22.32 -22.71
CA VAL A 59 -1.18 21.50 -23.13
C VAL A 59 -2.45 22.37 -23.21
N ARG A 60 -2.53 23.44 -22.40
CA ARG A 60 -3.66 24.39 -22.41
C ARG A 60 -3.59 25.39 -23.57
N GLU A 61 -2.39 25.88 -23.93
CA GLU A 61 -2.26 26.95 -24.94
C GLU A 61 -2.29 26.47 -26.40
N ASN A 62 -1.97 25.19 -26.69
CA ASN A 62 -1.75 24.71 -28.06
C ASN A 62 -2.66 23.54 -28.50
N SER A 63 -3.64 23.12 -27.68
CA SER A 63 -4.62 22.10 -28.07
C SER A 63 -6.01 22.71 -28.27
N PHE A 64 -6.45 22.80 -29.53
CA PHE A 64 -7.81 23.14 -29.91
C PHE A 64 -8.81 21.98 -29.65
N ASN A 65 -8.44 20.97 -28.84
CA ASN A 65 -9.27 19.81 -28.51
C ASN A 65 -9.46 19.66 -26.98
N PRO A 66 -10.66 19.93 -26.42
CA PRO A 66 -10.90 19.93 -24.97
C PRO A 66 -10.80 18.54 -24.29
N ARG A 67 -10.50 17.47 -25.03
CA ARG A 67 -10.23 16.12 -24.51
C ARG A 67 -8.75 15.85 -24.22
N GLU A 68 -7.85 16.72 -24.65
CA GLU A 68 -6.39 16.55 -24.45
C GLU A 68 -5.93 17.21 -23.13
N VAL A 69 -6.64 18.25 -22.67
CA VAL A 69 -6.42 18.99 -21.41
C VAL A 69 -6.80 18.20 -20.15
N THR A 70 -7.49 17.06 -20.30
CA THR A 70 -7.93 16.18 -19.19
C THR A 70 -7.06 14.93 -19.01
N GLN A 71 -5.97 14.79 -19.74
CA GLN A 71 -5.08 13.64 -19.61
C GLN A 71 -4.33 13.71 -18.26
N SER A 72 -4.32 12.62 -17.49
CA SER A 72 -3.43 12.50 -16.34
C SER A 72 -2.05 12.03 -16.79
N ILE A 73 -1.01 12.54 -16.15
CA ILE A 73 0.34 12.02 -16.34
C ILE A 73 0.55 10.90 -15.33
N ASP A 74 0.48 9.66 -15.83
CA ASP A 74 0.63 8.46 -15.04
C ASP A 74 2.04 7.89 -15.19
N SER A 75 2.66 7.58 -14.05
CA SER A 75 3.94 6.88 -13.98
C SER A 75 3.80 5.67 -13.07
N GLU A 76 4.11 4.49 -13.58
CA GLU A 76 3.98 3.22 -12.88
C GLU A 76 5.30 2.44 -12.92
N GLY A 77 5.56 1.70 -11.86
CA GLY A 77 6.70 0.82 -11.74
C GLY A 77 6.30 -0.43 -10.97
N GLY A 78 6.86 -1.57 -11.36
CA GLY A 78 6.56 -2.86 -10.78
C GLY A 78 7.79 -3.77 -10.77
N PHE A 79 7.92 -4.53 -9.70
CA PHE A 79 8.93 -5.57 -9.55
C PHE A 79 8.27 -6.80 -8.94
N ASN A 80 8.35 -7.92 -9.63
CA ASN A 80 7.80 -9.19 -9.16
C ASN A 80 8.93 -10.21 -9.09
N ARG A 81 9.02 -10.93 -7.97
CA ARG A 81 9.97 -12.03 -7.78
C ARG A 81 9.31 -13.24 -7.14
N ARG A 82 9.40 -14.39 -7.80
CA ARG A 82 8.97 -15.68 -7.29
C ARG A 82 10.16 -16.45 -6.70
N PHE A 83 10.07 -16.75 -5.43
CA PHE A 83 10.98 -17.64 -4.73
C PHE A 83 10.40 -19.06 -4.67
N ASP A 84 11.21 -20.05 -4.31
CA ASP A 84 10.70 -21.42 -4.08
C ASP A 84 9.75 -21.49 -2.88
N TRP A 85 9.91 -20.58 -1.92
CA TRP A 85 9.10 -20.51 -0.71
C TRP A 85 7.93 -19.51 -0.81
N GLY A 86 7.85 -18.68 -1.87
CA GLY A 86 6.90 -17.57 -1.87
C GLY A 86 6.96 -16.67 -3.08
N ALA A 87 6.18 -15.61 -3.08
CA ALA A 87 6.24 -14.57 -4.10
C ALA A 87 6.19 -13.19 -3.48
N LEU A 88 7.05 -12.30 -3.97
CA LEU A 88 7.13 -10.90 -3.63
C LEU A 88 6.70 -10.07 -4.83
N SER A 89 5.86 -9.08 -4.62
CA SER A 89 5.52 -8.05 -5.59
C SER A 89 5.66 -6.68 -4.95
N PHE A 90 6.33 -5.79 -5.64
CA PHE A 90 6.45 -4.38 -5.33
C PHE A 90 5.87 -3.59 -6.49
N SER A 91 5.06 -2.58 -6.20
CA SER A 91 4.57 -1.62 -7.17
C SER A 91 4.61 -0.21 -6.62
N ALA A 92 4.75 0.73 -7.54
CA ALA A 92 4.65 2.15 -7.29
C ALA A 92 3.83 2.77 -8.43
N ASN A 93 2.93 3.67 -8.10
CA ASN A 93 2.16 4.42 -9.07
C ASN A 93 2.11 5.89 -8.65
N ARG A 94 2.27 6.79 -9.61
CA ARG A 94 2.12 8.23 -9.47
C ARG A 94 1.15 8.70 -10.54
N LYS A 95 0.10 9.40 -10.12
CA LYS A 95 -0.90 9.97 -11.00
C LYS A 95 -1.00 11.46 -10.76
N GLN A 96 -0.71 12.26 -11.77
CA GLN A 96 -0.82 13.72 -11.71
C GLN A 96 -2.03 14.18 -12.51
N TYR A 97 -2.96 14.85 -11.85
CA TYR A 97 -4.16 15.44 -12.47
C TYR A 97 -3.84 16.86 -12.91
N LEU A 98 -4.07 17.17 -14.20
CA LEU A 98 -3.81 18.49 -14.77
C LEU A 98 -4.97 19.50 -14.56
N SER A 99 -6.16 19.01 -14.20
CA SER A 99 -7.32 19.88 -13.94
C SER A 99 -7.38 20.40 -12.50
N ASP A 100 -6.89 19.61 -11.54
CA ASP A 100 -7.19 19.78 -10.11
C ASP A 100 -5.91 19.99 -9.26
N ASP A 101 -4.76 20.27 -9.89
CA ASP A 101 -3.46 20.51 -9.23
C ASP A 101 -3.14 19.50 -8.11
N ARG A 102 -3.47 18.24 -8.39
CA ARG A 102 -3.38 17.13 -7.44
C ARG A 102 -2.46 16.06 -7.97
N THR A 103 -1.54 15.60 -7.13
CA THR A 103 -0.71 14.43 -7.41
C THR A 103 -0.98 13.35 -6.39
N GLU A 104 -1.34 12.16 -6.86
CA GLU A 104 -1.56 10.98 -6.03
C GLU A 104 -0.39 10.01 -6.22
N TRP A 105 0.14 9.50 -5.12
CA TRP A 105 1.23 8.53 -5.12
C TRP A 105 0.79 7.28 -4.36
N THR A 106 0.68 6.14 -5.02
CA THR A 106 0.66 4.86 -4.34
C THR A 106 2.08 4.30 -4.33
N LEU A 107 2.84 4.60 -3.27
CA LEU A 107 4.17 4.01 -3.04
C LEU A 107 4.55 4.01 -1.56
N PRO A 108 5.18 2.93 -1.07
CA PRO A 108 5.33 1.64 -1.74
C PRO A 108 4.01 0.84 -1.68
N SER A 109 3.81 -0.07 -2.65
CA SER A 109 2.80 -1.13 -2.60
C SER A 109 3.51 -2.48 -2.65
N LEU A 110 3.70 -3.08 -1.49
CA LEU A 110 4.40 -4.34 -1.26
C LEU A 110 3.39 -5.44 -0.94
N ASN A 111 3.59 -6.61 -1.51
CA ASN A 111 2.86 -7.81 -1.15
C ASN A 111 3.80 -9.02 -1.19
N LEU A 112 3.83 -9.78 -0.11
CA LEU A 112 4.64 -10.97 0.06
C LEU A 112 3.70 -12.12 0.43
N SER A 113 3.85 -13.24 -0.26
CA SER A 113 3.09 -14.46 0.02
C SER A 113 4.06 -15.60 0.30
N LEU A 114 3.77 -16.38 1.33
CA LEU A 114 4.47 -17.60 1.69
C LEU A 114 3.65 -18.77 1.17
N SER A 115 4.25 -19.55 0.27
CA SER A 115 3.67 -20.80 -0.22
C SER A 115 3.57 -21.80 0.94
N PRO A 116 2.57 -22.71 0.96
CA PRO A 116 2.45 -23.69 2.03
C PRO A 116 3.72 -24.54 2.17
N VAL A 117 4.41 -24.43 3.32
CA VAL A 117 5.58 -25.23 3.65
C VAL A 117 5.16 -26.33 4.63
N THR A 118 5.43 -27.58 4.27
CA THR A 118 5.21 -28.73 5.17
C THR A 118 6.41 -28.90 6.11
N LEU A 119 6.17 -28.74 7.40
CA LEU A 119 7.09 -29.00 8.49
C LEU A 119 6.94 -30.45 8.96
N LEU A 120 8.06 -31.06 9.38
CA LEU A 120 8.09 -32.43 9.90
C LEU A 120 7.39 -33.44 8.96
N ARG A 121 7.84 -33.44 7.70
CA ARG A 121 7.25 -34.29 6.65
C ARG A 121 7.42 -35.77 7.01
N ALA A 122 6.32 -36.50 7.07
CA ALA A 122 6.31 -37.95 7.26
C ALA A 122 5.36 -38.62 6.25
N PRO A 123 5.73 -39.79 5.69
CA PRO A 123 4.84 -40.59 4.87
C PRO A 123 3.52 -40.88 5.61
N SER A 124 2.44 -41.08 4.85
CA SER A 124 1.11 -41.35 5.42
C SER A 124 1.08 -42.58 6.34
N SER A 125 1.95 -43.57 6.13
CA SER A 125 2.09 -44.77 6.96
C SER A 125 2.64 -44.49 8.36
N ASP A 126 3.47 -43.44 8.52
CA ASP A 126 4.13 -43.08 9.78
C ASP A 126 3.68 -41.72 10.32
N ALA A 127 2.59 -41.19 9.75
CA ALA A 127 2.06 -39.89 10.12
C ALA A 127 1.53 -39.93 11.56
N ARG A 128 2.14 -39.10 12.41
CA ARG A 128 1.70 -38.85 13.79
C ARG A 128 0.99 -37.50 13.88
N PHE A 129 0.29 -37.26 14.98
CA PHE A 129 -0.54 -36.06 15.19
C PHE A 129 0.22 -34.72 15.05
N TRP A 130 1.53 -34.72 15.28
CA TRP A 130 2.45 -33.57 15.21
C TRP A 130 3.19 -33.40 13.86
N ASN A 131 3.07 -34.36 12.93
CA ASN A 131 3.78 -34.34 11.64
C ASN A 131 2.89 -33.74 10.55
N ASN A 132 3.50 -33.41 9.40
CA ASN A 132 2.79 -32.84 8.24
C ASN A 132 2.04 -31.54 8.55
N MET A 133 2.60 -30.73 9.45
CA MET A 133 2.12 -29.39 9.74
C MET A 133 2.39 -28.50 8.53
N THR A 134 1.40 -27.77 8.04
CA THR A 134 1.60 -26.82 6.94
C THR A 134 1.53 -25.39 7.45
N TRP A 135 2.53 -24.60 7.09
CA TRP A 135 2.59 -23.18 7.40
C TRP A 135 2.50 -22.36 6.11
N SER A 136 1.61 -21.37 6.12
CA SER A 136 1.41 -20.44 5.02
C SER A 136 1.17 -19.05 5.59
N GLY A 137 1.36 -18.03 4.76
CA GLY A 137 1.21 -16.66 5.23
C GLY A 137 1.18 -15.67 4.08
N ALA A 138 0.80 -14.44 4.42
CA ALA A 138 0.87 -13.32 3.51
C ALA A 138 1.09 -12.04 4.30
N SER A 139 1.84 -11.10 3.74
CA SER A 139 1.92 -9.75 4.24
C SER A 139 1.75 -8.76 3.09
N GLY A 140 1.16 -7.61 3.41
CA GLY A 140 0.97 -6.54 2.46
C GLY A 140 1.19 -5.21 3.15
N PHE A 141 1.79 -4.26 2.44
CA PHE A 141 1.94 -2.89 2.90
C PHE A 141 1.72 -1.95 1.72
N ARG A 142 0.81 -1.00 1.87
CA ARG A 142 0.52 0.00 0.86
C ARG A 142 0.48 1.37 1.51
N ARG A 143 1.10 2.36 0.88
CA ARG A 143 0.95 3.77 1.24
C ARG A 143 0.44 4.57 0.06
N ASN A 144 -0.55 5.42 0.32
CA ASN A 144 -1.13 6.36 -0.62
C ASN A 144 -0.90 7.78 -0.12
N LEU A 145 -0.21 8.62 -0.89
CA LEU A 145 -0.01 10.03 -0.60
C LEU A 145 -0.83 10.87 -1.57
N VAL A 146 -1.41 11.94 -1.08
CA VAL A 146 -2.11 12.93 -1.89
C VAL A 146 -1.48 14.27 -1.61
N ASP A 147 -0.78 14.79 -2.62
CA ASP A 147 -0.17 16.11 -2.60
C ASP A 147 -1.05 17.06 -3.42
N ARG A 148 -1.32 18.24 -2.87
CA ARG A 148 -2.07 19.33 -3.51
C ARG A 148 -1.22 20.59 -3.50
N VAL A 149 -1.45 21.48 -4.47
CA VAL A 149 -0.89 22.83 -4.39
C VAL A 149 -1.46 23.51 -3.15
N GLN A 150 -0.56 23.96 -2.27
CA GLN A 150 -0.94 24.57 -0.99
C GLN A 150 -1.18 26.06 -1.16
N PRO A 151 -2.34 26.60 -0.73
CA PRO A 151 -2.57 28.04 -0.66
C PRO A 151 -1.68 28.69 0.42
N GLU A 152 -1.48 30.01 0.34
CA GLU A 152 -0.62 30.76 1.29
C GLU A 152 -1.07 30.64 2.76
N THR A 153 -2.36 30.37 2.97
CA THR A 153 -2.94 30.10 4.29
C THR A 153 -3.24 28.61 4.43
N PHE A 154 -2.74 27.98 5.50
CA PHE A 154 -3.01 26.56 5.74
C PHE A 154 -4.50 26.27 5.98
N SER A 155 -5.01 25.19 5.38
CA SER A 155 -6.34 24.65 5.69
C SER A 155 -6.35 23.12 5.72
N PHE A 156 -7.09 22.52 6.66
CA PHE A 156 -7.20 21.06 6.75
C PHE A 156 -7.83 20.41 5.51
N ALA A 157 -8.70 21.12 4.79
CA ALA A 157 -9.33 20.62 3.58
C ALA A 157 -8.37 20.58 2.36
N GLY A 158 -7.38 21.47 2.35
CA GLY A 158 -6.34 21.55 1.32
C GLY A 158 -5.06 20.78 1.66
N ALA A 159 -4.90 20.36 2.91
CA ALA A 159 -3.67 19.74 3.41
C ALA A 159 -3.28 18.45 2.65
N ASN A 160 -1.97 18.24 2.55
CA ASN A 160 -1.41 16.99 2.05
C ASN A 160 -1.74 15.85 3.02
N THR A 161 -2.09 14.68 2.49
CA THR A 161 -2.46 13.52 3.30
C THR A 161 -1.70 12.28 2.89
N ALA A 162 -1.47 11.38 3.83
CA ALA A 162 -0.94 10.05 3.56
C ALA A 162 -1.74 8.99 4.32
N ALA A 163 -2.23 7.99 3.62
CA ALA A 163 -2.91 6.83 4.18
C ALA A 163 -2.03 5.59 3.99
N SER A 164 -1.71 4.88 5.07
CA SER A 164 -0.91 3.67 5.06
C SER A 164 -1.73 2.49 5.57
N GLN A 165 -1.63 1.36 4.90
CA GLN A 165 -2.27 0.11 5.30
C GLN A 165 -1.25 -1.02 5.28
N GLY A 166 -1.08 -1.67 6.42
CA GLY A 166 -0.28 -2.88 6.58
C GLY A 166 -1.16 -4.06 6.97
N SER A 167 -0.84 -5.26 6.51
CA SER A 167 -1.46 -6.48 7.01
C SER A 167 -0.47 -7.64 7.00
N ILE A 168 -0.60 -8.52 7.97
CA ILE A 168 0.15 -9.77 8.08
C ILE A 168 -0.85 -10.84 8.45
N ARG A 169 -0.77 -11.99 7.79
CA ARG A 169 -1.58 -13.18 8.06
C ARG A 169 -0.65 -14.38 8.09
N SER A 170 -0.86 -15.24 9.08
CA SER A 170 -0.15 -16.50 9.24
C SER A 170 -1.17 -17.58 9.52
N ASN A 171 -1.04 -18.71 8.82
CA ASN A 171 -1.93 -19.85 8.98
C ASN A 171 -1.11 -21.11 9.12
N LEU A 172 -1.30 -21.78 10.25
CA LEU A 172 -0.69 -23.06 10.58
C LEU A 172 -1.79 -24.11 10.62
N SER A 173 -1.70 -25.15 9.80
CA SER A 173 -2.66 -26.26 9.84
C SER A 173 -1.97 -27.58 10.13
N LEU A 174 -2.60 -28.39 10.97
CA LEU A 174 -2.13 -29.69 11.43
C LEU A 174 -3.30 -30.66 11.41
N GLY A 175 -3.38 -31.45 10.33
CA GLY A 175 -4.53 -32.33 10.09
C GLY A 175 -5.85 -31.57 10.05
N ARG A 176 -6.67 -31.75 11.08
CA ARG A 176 -7.99 -31.09 11.23
C ARG A 176 -7.95 -29.83 12.10
N LEU A 177 -6.80 -29.49 12.68
CA LEU A 177 -6.58 -28.28 13.47
C LEU A 177 -6.04 -27.18 12.55
N THR A 178 -6.56 -25.97 12.67
CA THR A 178 -6.06 -24.78 11.99
C THR A 178 -5.93 -23.63 12.98
N PHE A 179 -4.74 -23.06 13.05
CA PHE A 179 -4.41 -21.90 13.86
C PHE A 179 -4.07 -20.73 12.92
N GLY A 180 -4.93 -19.71 12.93
CA GLY A 180 -4.78 -18.53 12.10
C GLY A 180 -4.50 -17.29 12.94
N GLN A 181 -3.51 -16.51 12.55
CA GLN A 181 -3.22 -15.20 13.12
C GLN A 181 -3.29 -14.13 12.04
N SER A 182 -3.83 -12.97 12.37
CA SER A 182 -3.81 -11.82 11.50
C SER A 182 -3.61 -10.53 12.29
N VAL A 183 -2.86 -9.61 11.70
CA VAL A 183 -2.67 -8.25 12.18
C VAL A 183 -2.90 -7.31 11.01
N SER A 184 -3.61 -6.21 11.22
CA SER A 184 -3.81 -5.15 10.24
C SER A 184 -3.59 -3.80 10.89
N LEU A 185 -2.77 -2.96 10.26
CA LEU A 185 -2.51 -1.58 10.65
C LEU A 185 -3.12 -0.66 9.61
N THR A 186 -3.86 0.35 10.03
CA THR A 186 -4.31 1.46 9.19
C THR A 186 -3.87 2.76 9.84
N GLU A 187 -3.20 3.62 9.09
CA GLU A 187 -2.68 4.90 9.57
C GLU A 187 -3.03 6.01 8.60
N ASP A 188 -3.69 7.06 9.09
CA ASP A 188 -4.02 8.26 8.35
C ASP A 188 -3.19 9.42 8.91
N GLN A 189 -2.49 10.12 8.02
CA GLN A 189 -1.54 11.18 8.35
C GLN A 189 -1.94 12.45 7.60
N THR A 190 -2.05 13.56 8.32
CA THR A 190 -2.12 14.90 7.74
C THR A 190 -0.75 15.53 7.85
N ARG A 191 -0.22 16.02 6.73
CA ARG A 191 1.15 16.52 6.65
C ARG A 191 1.21 18.03 6.78
N ASP A 192 2.36 18.52 7.20
CA ASP A 192 2.71 19.94 7.24
C ASP A 192 1.70 20.78 8.06
N VAL A 193 1.22 20.25 9.18
CA VAL A 193 0.29 20.99 10.05
C VAL A 193 1.07 22.01 10.89
N PRO A 194 0.75 23.32 10.81
CA PRO A 194 1.41 24.34 11.62
C PRO A 194 1.34 24.04 13.12
N GLU A 195 2.48 24.10 13.82
CA GLU A 195 2.56 23.76 15.25
C GLU A 195 1.69 24.67 16.13
N ALA A 196 1.53 25.94 15.73
CA ALA A 196 0.66 26.86 16.44
C ALA A 196 -0.82 26.40 16.44
N LEU A 197 -1.30 25.67 15.43
CA LEU A 197 -2.65 25.08 15.45
C LEU A 197 -2.76 23.92 16.46
N LEU A 198 -1.64 23.26 16.76
CA LEU A 198 -1.60 22.16 17.74
C LEU A 198 -1.51 22.69 19.18
N LEU A 199 -0.82 23.82 19.38
CA LEU A 199 -0.59 24.44 20.69
C LEU A 199 -1.73 25.34 21.18
N LEU A 200 -2.37 26.09 20.27
CA LEU A 200 -3.35 27.11 20.67
C LEU A 200 -4.79 26.57 20.79
N GLY A 201 -5.05 25.32 20.39
CA GLY A 201 -6.38 24.70 20.46
C GLY A 201 -7.44 25.45 19.64
N ASP A 202 -8.72 25.19 19.92
CA ASP A 202 -9.90 25.70 19.19
C ASP A 202 -10.16 27.23 19.39
N SER A 203 -9.19 27.95 19.96
CA SER A 203 -9.33 29.34 20.43
C SER A 203 -8.76 30.40 19.47
N VAL A 204 -8.34 30.01 18.26
CA VAL A 204 -7.77 30.96 17.27
C VAL A 204 -8.61 30.94 16.02
N GLY A 205 -9.04 32.12 15.58
CA GLY A 205 -9.59 32.30 14.24
C GLY A 205 -8.61 31.72 13.22
N THR A 206 -9.08 30.78 12.41
CA THR A 206 -8.34 29.98 11.41
C THR A 206 -7.73 30.80 10.26
N ALA A 207 -7.52 32.09 10.43
CA ALA A 207 -7.44 33.03 9.32
C ALA A 207 -6.02 33.44 8.89
N ASP A 208 -4.92 33.09 9.58
CA ASP A 208 -3.63 33.69 9.17
C ASP A 208 -2.37 32.92 9.58
N MET A 209 -2.36 31.59 9.38
CA MET A 209 -1.10 30.85 9.48
C MET A 209 -0.47 30.67 8.10
N LEU A 210 0.57 31.47 7.87
CA LEU A 210 1.43 31.43 6.69
C LEU A 210 2.04 30.04 6.50
N THR A 211 1.98 29.53 5.28
CA THR A 211 2.78 28.39 4.83
C THR A 211 4.27 28.70 5.02
N GLY A 212 4.96 27.97 5.92
CA GLY A 212 6.38 28.17 6.24
C GLY A 212 6.69 28.35 7.73
N ALA A 213 5.66 28.52 8.57
CA ALA A 213 5.80 28.37 10.04
C ALA A 213 6.28 26.93 10.40
N PRO A 214 6.90 26.71 11.58
CA PRO A 214 7.24 25.37 12.02
C PRO A 214 5.99 24.48 11.98
N ALA A 215 6.11 23.38 11.25
CA ALA A 215 5.01 22.47 10.95
C ALA A 215 5.42 21.04 11.28
N ARG A 216 4.44 20.25 11.70
CA ARG A 216 4.61 18.85 12.07
C ARG A 216 3.52 18.01 11.42
N ASP A 217 3.88 16.79 11.06
CA ASP A 217 2.91 15.79 10.63
C ASP A 217 2.15 15.21 11.84
N ILE A 218 0.84 15.04 11.68
CA ILE A 218 -0.02 14.39 12.68
C ILE A 218 -0.58 13.08 12.12
N ALA A 219 -0.51 12.01 12.90
CA ALA A 219 -1.01 10.71 12.50
C ALA A 219 -2.06 10.13 13.47
N LYS A 220 -2.97 9.34 12.91
CA LYS A 220 -3.91 8.47 13.63
C LYS A 220 -3.74 7.06 13.13
N ALA A 221 -3.44 6.12 14.03
CA ALA A 221 -3.21 4.73 13.67
C ALA A 221 -4.14 3.78 14.45
N ASN A 222 -4.65 2.77 13.75
CA ASN A 222 -5.44 1.69 14.32
C ASN A 222 -4.80 0.36 13.95
N LEU A 223 -4.41 -0.41 14.97
CA LEU A 223 -3.89 -1.75 14.83
C LEU A 223 -4.96 -2.73 15.30
N ARG A 224 -5.40 -3.63 14.43
CA ARG A 224 -6.31 -4.72 14.78
C ARG A 224 -5.57 -6.04 14.67
N TRP A 225 -5.85 -6.95 15.59
CA TRP A 225 -5.28 -8.30 15.55
C TRP A 225 -6.37 -9.33 15.85
N ASN A 226 -6.19 -10.53 15.31
CA ASN A 226 -7.07 -11.66 15.53
C ASN A 226 -6.24 -12.95 15.55
N THR A 227 -6.49 -13.76 16.56
CA THR A 227 -5.99 -15.12 16.67
C THR A 227 -7.19 -16.06 16.69
N SER A 228 -7.18 -17.08 15.84
CA SER A 228 -8.26 -18.04 15.68
C SER A 228 -7.74 -19.46 15.74
N LEU A 229 -8.51 -20.34 16.37
CA LEU A 229 -8.29 -21.76 16.42
C LEU A 229 -9.56 -22.46 15.95
N ASN A 230 -9.42 -23.28 14.91
CA ASN A 230 -10.51 -24.08 14.35
C ASN A 230 -10.11 -25.54 14.40
N TYR A 231 -11.04 -26.41 14.77
CA TYR A 231 -10.82 -27.86 14.76
C TYR A 231 -12.01 -28.53 14.11
N GLN A 232 -11.80 -29.43 13.16
CA GLN A 232 -12.87 -30.23 12.58
C GLN A 232 -12.91 -31.62 13.22
N GLN A 233 -14.03 -31.99 13.80
CA GLN A 233 -14.28 -33.31 14.35
C GLN A 233 -15.35 -34.01 13.52
N GLN A 234 -15.02 -35.17 12.97
CA GLN A 234 -16.03 -36.05 12.37
C GLN A 234 -16.72 -36.82 13.49
N LEU A 235 -18.04 -36.79 13.49
CA LEU A 235 -18.91 -37.55 14.37
C LEU A 235 -19.33 -38.85 13.64
N ILE A 236 -20.56 -39.30 13.86
CA ILE A 236 -21.10 -40.51 13.22
C ILE A 236 -21.57 -40.17 11.80
N GLY A 237 -21.18 -41.01 10.83
CA GLY A 237 -21.52 -40.86 9.41
C GLY A 237 -20.80 -39.68 8.73
N SER A 238 -21.55 -38.87 7.98
CA SER A 238 -21.10 -37.63 7.32
C SER A 238 -21.09 -36.41 8.24
N THR A 239 -21.57 -36.56 9.47
CA THR A 239 -21.74 -35.45 10.41
C THR A 239 -20.38 -34.92 10.87
N THR A 240 -20.14 -33.61 10.75
CA THR A 240 -18.92 -32.93 11.19
C THR A 240 -19.24 -31.75 12.10
N LEU A 241 -18.57 -31.67 13.24
CA LEU A 241 -18.61 -30.55 14.18
C LEU A 241 -17.32 -29.75 14.05
N THR A 242 -17.42 -28.45 13.85
CA THR A 242 -16.28 -27.54 13.72
C THR A 242 -16.33 -26.46 14.79
N PRO A 243 -15.84 -26.71 16.02
CA PRO A 243 -15.62 -25.65 17.00
C PRO A 243 -14.63 -24.61 16.48
N ARG A 244 -14.90 -23.36 16.83
CA ARG A 244 -14.11 -22.18 16.51
C ARG A 244 -13.96 -21.32 17.75
N LEU A 245 -12.72 -20.99 18.08
CA LEU A 245 -12.37 -20.02 19.10
C LEU A 245 -11.62 -18.88 18.41
N SER A 246 -12.05 -17.64 18.62
CA SER A 246 -11.32 -16.46 18.15
C SER A 246 -11.14 -15.45 19.26
N LEU A 247 -9.93 -14.92 19.38
CA LEU A 247 -9.57 -13.80 20.22
C LEU A 247 -9.18 -12.63 19.31
N SER A 248 -9.79 -11.48 19.51
CA SER A 248 -9.49 -10.28 18.72
C SER A 248 -9.32 -9.06 19.61
N GLY A 249 -8.53 -8.11 19.15
CA GLY A 249 -8.32 -6.84 19.85
C GLY A 249 -7.98 -5.73 18.88
N SER A 250 -8.04 -4.50 19.38
CA SER A 250 -7.58 -3.33 18.65
C SER A 250 -6.79 -2.40 19.55
N MET A 251 -5.84 -1.69 18.96
CA MET A 251 -5.06 -0.65 19.59
C MET A 251 -5.18 0.63 18.76
N PHE A 252 -5.21 1.77 19.43
CA PHE A 252 -5.37 3.08 18.80
C PHE A 252 -4.25 4.03 19.24
N ARG A 253 -3.71 4.80 18.31
CA ARG A 253 -2.72 5.87 18.53
C ARG A 253 -3.19 7.13 17.81
N SER A 254 -3.00 8.29 18.42
CA SER A 254 -3.30 9.60 17.82
C SER A 254 -2.35 10.66 18.37
N ASP A 255 -1.57 11.28 17.49
CA ASP A 255 -0.58 12.30 17.88
C ASP A 255 -1.22 13.57 18.47
N THR A 256 -2.48 13.83 18.15
CA THR A 256 -3.24 15.00 18.65
C THR A 256 -3.95 14.73 19.98
N SER A 257 -3.79 13.55 20.58
CA SER A 257 -4.47 13.19 21.83
C SER A 257 -3.46 12.83 22.90
N SER A 258 -3.43 13.61 23.99
CA SER A 258 -2.55 13.36 25.14
C SER A 258 -2.78 11.99 25.81
N LEU A 259 -3.99 11.44 25.67
CA LEU A 259 -4.35 10.12 26.21
C LEU A 259 -3.92 8.96 25.31
N ALA A 260 -3.60 9.22 24.03
CA ALA A 260 -3.34 8.19 23.03
C ALA A 260 -2.10 8.49 22.16
N GLU A 261 -1.12 9.22 22.71
CA GLU A 261 0.17 9.47 22.05
C GLU A 261 0.91 8.17 21.70
N ASN A 262 0.73 7.14 22.54
CA ASN A 262 1.17 5.77 22.29
C ASN A 262 -0.03 4.86 22.00
N PHE A 263 0.22 3.66 21.47
CA PHE A 263 -0.83 2.68 21.24
C PHE A 263 -1.53 2.30 22.55
N VAL A 264 -2.80 2.69 22.66
CA VAL A 264 -3.68 2.32 23.77
C VAL A 264 -4.54 1.14 23.35
N THR A 265 -4.63 0.15 24.23
CA THR A 265 -5.40 -1.07 23.98
C THR A 265 -6.89 -0.85 24.25
N VAL A 266 -7.73 -1.28 23.31
CA VAL A 266 -9.18 -1.38 23.45
C VAL A 266 -9.52 -2.78 23.99
N PRO A 267 -10.60 -2.97 24.78
CA PRO A 267 -10.97 -4.29 25.30
C PRO A 267 -10.99 -5.39 24.23
N SER A 268 -10.26 -6.47 24.49
CA SER A 268 -10.23 -7.64 23.63
C SER A 268 -11.56 -8.41 23.70
N ARG A 269 -11.94 -9.03 22.59
CA ARG A 269 -13.14 -9.86 22.48
C ARG A 269 -12.77 -11.31 22.26
N VAL A 270 -13.36 -12.17 23.08
CA VAL A 270 -13.33 -13.63 22.89
C VAL A 270 -14.66 -14.05 22.26
N SER A 271 -14.60 -14.86 21.21
CA SER A 271 -15.78 -15.45 20.58
C SER A 271 -15.58 -16.95 20.45
N LEU A 272 -16.59 -17.69 20.90
CA LEU A 272 -16.65 -19.15 20.84
C LEU A 272 -17.88 -19.51 20.01
N GLY A 273 -17.71 -20.42 19.07
CA GLY A 273 -18.80 -20.92 18.23
C GLY A 273 -18.53 -22.33 17.77
N ALA A 274 -19.56 -23.00 17.26
CA ALA A 274 -19.41 -24.31 16.64
C ALA A 274 -20.34 -24.40 15.43
N GLN A 275 -19.85 -25.01 14.36
CA GLN A 275 -20.65 -25.30 13.18
C GLN A 275 -20.87 -26.81 13.07
N LEU A 276 -22.13 -27.22 12.94
CA LEU A 276 -22.49 -28.60 12.63
C LEU A 276 -22.85 -28.70 11.14
N LYS A 277 -22.32 -29.71 10.46
CA LYS A 277 -22.71 -30.09 9.09
C LYS A 277 -23.09 -31.55 9.11
N THR A 278 -24.33 -31.87 8.72
CA THR A 278 -24.90 -33.24 8.66
C THR A 278 -24.78 -33.81 7.26
#